data_AF-A0A977PX70-F1
#
_entry.id   AF-A0A977PX70-F1
#
_cell.length_a   1.000
_cell.length_b   1.000
_cell.length_c   1.000
_cell.angle_alpha   90.00
_cell.angle_beta   90.00
_cell.angle_gamma   90.00
#
_symmetry.space_group_name_H-M   'P 1'
#
loop_
_entity.id
_entity.type
_entity.pdbx_description
1 polymer ?
#
loop_
_entity_poly.entity_id
_entity_poly.type
_entity_poly.pdbx_seq_one_letter_code
_entity_poly.pdbx_strand_id
1 'polypeptide(L)' 'MVSKAITVFKVALSRSQESAKQMLGEDYQGIVVSDRYSSYNWLDVNQRQVCWAHRANESKF' A
#
# COMPACT_ATOMS: atom_id res chain seq x y z
N MET A 1 1.85 -9.90 -0.07
CA MET A 1 0.78 -10.87 -0.38
C MET A 1 0.78 -11.03 -1.89
N VAL A 2 1.11 -12.23 -2.39
CA VAL A 2 1.10 -12.53 -3.82
C VAL A 2 -0.16 -13.35 -4.07
N SER A 3 -1.03 -12.88 -4.96
CA SER A 3 -2.20 -13.67 -5.36
C SER A 3 -1.74 -14.81 -6.26
N LYS A 4 -2.44 -15.96 -6.22
CA LYS A 4 -2.16 -17.09 -7.13
C LYS A 4 -2.37 -16.74 -8.60
N ALA A 5 -3.16 -15.71 -8.90
CA ALA A 5 -3.55 -15.35 -10.24
C ALA A 5 -2.56 -14.39 -10.90
N ILE A 6 -2.20 -13.30 -10.22
CA ILE A 6 -1.40 -12.21 -10.79
C ILE A 6 -0.54 -11.56 -9.71
N THR A 7 0.71 -11.24 -10.08
CA THR A 7 1.57 -10.30 -9.36
C THR A 7 2.09 -9.26 -10.35
N VAL A 8 1.96 -7.98 -10.00
CA VAL A 8 2.47 -6.87 -10.80
C VAL A 8 3.54 -6.16 -9.99
N PHE A 9 4.64 -5.82 -10.63
CA PHE A 9 5.67 -4.95 -10.06
C PHE A 9 5.76 -3.68 -10.91
N LYS A 10 5.71 -2.52 -10.26
CA LYS A 10 5.83 -1.20 -10.90
C LYS A 10 6.80 -0.35 -10.08
N VAL A 11 7.78 0.23 -10.77
CA VAL A 11 8.72 1.19 -10.17
C VAL A 11 8.23 2.60 -10.49
N ALA A 12 8.21 3.47 -9.49
CA ALA A 12 7.99 4.90 -9.67
C ALA A 12 9.18 5.71 -9.16
N LEU A 13 9.34 6.90 -9.71
CA LEU A 13 10.40 7.84 -9.35
C LEU A 13 10.15 8.53 -8.00
N SER A 14 8.96 8.37 -7.43
CA SER A 14 8.59 8.99 -6.15
C SER A 14 7.69 8.04 -5.34
N ARG A 15 7.64 8.30 -4.02
CA ARG A 15 6.72 7.64 -3.08
C ARG A 15 5.56 8.55 -2.66
N SER A 16 5.28 9.61 -3.42
CA SER A 16 4.26 10.60 -3.04
C SER A 16 2.84 10.03 -3.06
N GLN A 17 1.90 10.77 -2.47
CA GLN A 17 0.47 10.45 -2.53
C GLN A 17 -0.03 10.37 -3.97
N GLU A 18 0.41 11.29 -4.83
CA GLU A 18 0.05 11.33 -6.25
C GLU A 18 0.53 10.07 -6.96
N SER A 19 1.76 9.62 -6.67
CA SER A 19 2.29 8.36 -7.21
C SER A 19 1.46 7.16 -6.73
N ALA A 20 1.04 7.13 -5.46
CA ALA A 20 0.18 6.07 -4.93
C ALA A 20 -1.21 6.06 -5.61
N LYS A 21 -1.83 7.23 -5.80
CA LYS A 21 -3.11 7.37 -6.53
C LYS A 21 -3.00 6.88 -7.97
N GLN A 22 -1.94 7.26 -8.69
CA GLN A 22 -1.70 6.79 -10.06
C GLN A 22 -1.42 5.29 -10.17
N MET A 23 -0.88 4.66 -9.12
CA MET A 23 -0.67 3.21 -9.09
C MET A 23 -1.95 2.43 -8.84
N LEU A 24 -2.78 2.89 -7.90
CA LEU A 24 -4.01 2.19 -7.49
C LEU A 24 -5.21 2.50 -8.39
N GLY A 25 -5.24 3.70 -8.97
CA GLY A 25 -6.44 4.29 -9.56
C GLY A 25 -7.25 5.04 -8.50
N GLU A 26 -7.85 6.16 -8.89
CA GLU A 26 -8.63 7.01 -7.97
C GLU A 26 -9.89 6.30 -7.43
N ASP A 27 -10.48 5.41 -8.24
CA ASP A 27 -11.70 4.67 -7.90
C ASP A 27 -11.45 3.29 -7.29
N TYR A 28 -10.24 3.04 -6.75
CA TYR A 28 -9.92 1.74 -6.16
C TYR A 28 -10.76 1.45 -4.91
N GLN A 29 -11.54 0.37 -4.95
CA GLN A 29 -12.46 -0.04 -3.86
C GLN A 29 -11.91 -1.19 -3.00
N GLY A 30 -10.72 -1.69 -3.29
CA GLY A 30 -10.14 -2.84 -2.57
C GLY A 30 -9.46 -2.45 -1.26
N ILE A 31 -8.78 -3.45 -0.67
CA ILE A 31 -7.98 -3.29 0.55
C ILE A 31 -6.51 -3.12 0.16
N VAL A 32 -5.87 -2.07 0.67
CA VAL A 32 -4.44 -1.82 0.53
C VAL A 32 -3.72 -2.28 1.79
N VAL A 33 -2.79 -3.23 1.61
CA VAL A 33 -1.87 -3.67 2.67
C VAL A 33 -0.51 -3.01 2.46
N SER A 34 -0.10 -2.11 3.37
CA SER A 34 1.15 -1.34 3.24
C SER A 34 1.93 -1.21 4.54
N ASP A 35 3.14 -0.64 4.49
CA ASP A 35 3.99 -0.24 5.63
C ASP A 35 3.45 0.98 6.40
N ARG A 36 2.17 1.33 6.25
CA ARG A 36 1.53 2.48 6.91
C ARG A 36 2.08 3.85 6.49
N TYR A 37 2.79 3.92 5.36
CA TYR A 37 3.32 5.17 4.84
C TYR A 37 2.22 6.21 4.52
N SER A 38 2.53 7.50 4.71
CA SER A 38 1.54 8.59 4.66
C SER A 38 0.93 8.84 3.29
N SER A 39 1.58 8.37 2.21
CA SER A 39 1.06 8.49 0.84
C SER A 39 -0.28 7.79 0.60
N TYR A 40 -0.67 6.90 1.51
CA TYR A 40 -1.95 6.19 1.47
C TYR A 40 -3.04 6.84 2.33
N ASN A 41 -2.79 7.98 2.99
CA ASN A 41 -3.75 8.59 3.93
C ASN A 41 -5.05 9.09 3.30
N TRP A 42 -5.11 9.21 1.98
CA TRP A 42 -6.32 9.57 1.23
C TRP A 42 -7.34 8.42 1.13
N LEU A 43 -6.95 7.18 1.44
CA LEU A 43 -7.85 6.04 1.48
C LEU A 43 -8.64 6.01 2.79
N ASP A 44 -9.88 5.52 2.72
CA ASP A 44 -10.69 5.28 3.92
C ASP A 44 -9.95 4.35 4.90
N VAL A 45 -10.18 4.53 6.20
CA VAL A 45 -9.52 3.71 7.22
C VAL A 45 -9.82 2.22 7.06
N ASN A 46 -11.02 1.87 6.57
CA ASN A 46 -11.45 0.49 6.34
C ASN A 46 -10.79 -0.14 5.10
N GLN A 47 -10.24 0.68 4.19
CA GLN A 47 -9.47 0.22 3.03
C GLN A 47 -7.98 0.03 3.33
N ARG A 48 -7.52 0.36 4.55
CA ARG A 48 -6.10 0.36 4.91
C ARG A 48 -5.77 -0.70 5.94
N GLN A 49 -4.91 -1.64 5.56
CA GLN A 49 -4.33 -2.62 6.47
C GLN A 49 -2.81 -2.45 6.54
N VAL A 50 -2.24 -2.72 7.71
CA VAL A 50 -0.79 -2.69 7.89
C VAL A 50 -0.20 -4.04 7.56
N CYS A 51 0.88 -4.03 6.78
CA CYS A 51 1.67 -5.21 6.48
C CYS A 51 2.32 -5.74 7.77
N TRP A 52 1.94 -6.94 8.18
CA TRP A 52 2.47 -7.55 9.40
C TRP A 52 3.96 -7.80 9.34
N ALA A 53 4.51 -8.10 8.15
CA ALA A 53 5.93 -8.30 7.98
C ALA A 53 6.74 -7.04 8.29
N HIS A 54 6.26 -5.85 7.89
CA HIS A 54 6.91 -4.58 8.24
C HIS A 54 6.79 -4.29 9.73
N ARG A 55 5.59 -4.46 10.30
CA ARG A 55 5.37 -4.26 11.74
C ARG A 55 6.23 -5.17 12.62
N ALA A 56 6.41 -6.43 12.25
CA ALA A 56 7.24 -7.38 12.99
C ALA A 56 8.74 -7.06 12.95
N ASN A 57 9.19 -6.32 11.93
CA ASN A 57 10.56 -5.86 11.82
C ASN A 57 10.79 -4.52 12.54
N GLU A 58 9.77 -3.66 12.58
CA GLU A 58 9.79 -2.37 13.31
C GLU A 58 9.74 -2.57 14.84
N SER A 59 9.03 -3.60 15.33
CA SER A 59 8.87 -3.86 16.77
C SER A 59 10.10 -4.51 17.45
N LYS A 60 11.23 -4.59 16.75
CA LYS A 60 12.49 -5.14 17.28
C LYS A 60 13.44 -4.06 17.84
N PHE A 61 12.94 -2.82 17.99
CA PHE A 61 13.59 -1.71 18.67
C PHE A 61 12.82 -1.34 19.92
#